data_AF-A0A0G2FD00-F1
#
_entry.id   AF-A0A0G2FD00-F1
#
_cell.length_a   1.000
_cell.length_b   1.000
_cell.length_c   1.000
_cell.angle_alpha   90.00
_cell.angle_beta   90.00
_cell.angle_gamma   90.00
#
_symmetry.space_group_name_H-M   'P 1'
#
loop_
_entity.id
_entity.type
_entity.pdbx_description
1 polymer ?
#
loop_
_entity_poly.entity_id
_entity_poly.type
_entity_poly.pdbx_seq_one_letter_code
_entity_poly.pdbx_strand_id
1 'polypeptide(L)'
;MGRLWAKMPVKLTLHLAQRNSHEEHVKNLTDKIASKVVLENIFALTQRLIDVYPDAISAALPPDTGPPPACDIQDCTHSLELPPPPGLNEIEKQIAGQDKAPKADLTLASVLASCHARLLDLLDCFFLLVTSCLRLTVASPDGRDPEFSGPEMRVGSFVPPKAAAISMQICLLKHLMVGLSGRLASLGAAVSSRAGGLDGDGDGMQAQIVILQHQMLTKRHSSCLGHVSTIEDFLMRFDTN
;
A
#
# COMPACT_ATOMS: atom_id res chain seq x y z
N MET A 1 -32.99 -11.89 8.10
CA MET A 1 -31.80 -11.04 8.26
C MET A 1 -30.63 -11.89 8.77
N GLY A 2 -29.78 -12.41 7.88
CA GLY A 2 -28.56 -13.11 8.29
C GLY A 2 -27.58 -12.12 8.92
N ARG A 3 -27.12 -12.39 10.15
CA ARG A 3 -26.29 -11.48 10.95
C ARG A 3 -25.00 -11.14 10.20
N LEU A 4 -24.92 -9.95 9.62
CA LEU A 4 -23.72 -9.37 8.99
C LEU A 4 -22.49 -9.44 9.91
N TRP A 5 -22.73 -9.40 11.22
CA TRP A 5 -21.78 -9.61 12.30
C TRP A 5 -20.95 -10.90 12.21
N ALA A 6 -21.50 -11.98 11.63
CA ALA A 6 -20.81 -13.25 11.48
C ALA A 6 -19.69 -13.23 10.42
N LYS A 7 -19.64 -12.19 9.59
CA LYS A 7 -18.65 -12.03 8.50
C LYS A 7 -17.46 -11.15 8.87
N MET A 8 -17.48 -10.49 10.04
CA MET A 8 -16.34 -9.67 10.48
C MET A 8 -15.23 -10.56 11.06
N PRO A 9 -13.98 -10.45 10.55
CA PRO A 9 -12.90 -11.32 10.99
C PRO A 9 -12.43 -10.96 12.41
N VAL A 10 -11.84 -11.97 13.06
CA VAL A 10 -11.07 -11.93 14.31
C VAL A 10 -11.86 -12.10 15.62
N LYS A 11 -11.55 -13.21 16.32
CA LYS A 11 -11.85 -13.43 17.74
C LYS A 11 -10.90 -12.57 18.57
N LEU A 12 -11.28 -11.31 18.83
CA LEU A 12 -10.71 -10.55 19.93
C LEU A 12 -11.55 -10.84 21.17
N THR A 13 -10.99 -11.63 22.09
CA THR A 13 -11.58 -11.85 23.41
C THR A 13 -11.26 -10.64 24.28
N LEU A 14 -12.03 -9.57 24.12
CA LEU A 14 -11.95 -8.40 25.01
C LEU A 14 -12.75 -8.72 26.28
N HIS A 15 -12.03 -9.00 27.37
CA HIS A 15 -12.63 -9.17 28.69
C HIS A 15 -12.93 -7.77 29.27
N LEU A 16 -14.20 -7.40 29.34
CA LEU A 16 -14.64 -6.11 29.88
C LEU A 16 -15.26 -6.29 31.26
N ALA A 17 -14.80 -5.50 32.23
CA ALA A 17 -15.37 -5.49 33.58
C ALA A 17 -16.73 -4.76 33.56
N GLN A 18 -17.80 -5.50 33.86
CA GLN A 18 -19.20 -5.15 33.63
C GLN A 18 -19.71 -3.88 34.35
N ARG A 19 -18.98 -3.34 35.34
CA ARG A 19 -19.65 -2.51 36.36
C ARG A 19 -19.51 -1.00 36.28
N ASN A 20 -18.43 -0.40 35.76
CA ASN A 20 -18.30 1.09 35.70
C ASN A 20 -17.20 1.62 34.75
N SER A 21 -16.58 0.79 33.89
CA SER A 21 -15.41 1.22 33.09
C SER A 21 -15.62 1.20 31.58
N HIS A 22 -16.81 0.82 31.09
CA HIS A 22 -17.04 0.61 29.67
C HIS A 22 -16.93 1.91 28.87
N GLU A 23 -17.63 2.97 29.29
CA GLU A 23 -17.55 4.28 28.62
C GLU A 23 -16.14 4.88 28.67
N GLU A 24 -15.45 4.79 29.81
CA GLU A 24 -14.10 5.32 29.97
C GLU A 24 -13.05 4.53 29.17
N HIS A 25 -13.19 3.20 29.09
CA HIS A 25 -12.33 2.37 28.23
C HIS A 25 -12.59 2.63 26.76
N VAL A 26 -13.86 2.73 26.36
CA VAL A 26 -14.21 3.02 24.97
C VAL A 26 -13.66 4.38 24.60
N LYS A 27 -13.88 5.41 25.43
CA LYS A 27 -13.32 6.76 25.24
C LYS A 27 -11.79 6.76 25.17
N ASN A 28 -11.08 6.12 26.09
CA ASN A 28 -9.62 6.07 26.09
C ASN A 28 -9.03 5.28 24.90
N LEU A 29 -9.68 4.18 24.52
CA LEU A 29 -9.32 3.42 23.34
C LEU A 29 -9.48 4.34 22.14
N THR A 30 -10.67 4.88 21.96
CA THR A 30 -11.06 5.78 20.88
C THR A 30 -10.22 7.05 20.78
N ASP A 31 -9.90 7.74 21.87
CA ASP A 31 -9.12 8.99 21.83
C ASP A 31 -7.70 8.75 21.30
N LYS A 32 -7.13 7.57 21.56
CA LYS A 32 -5.84 7.17 20.95
C LYS A 32 -5.93 6.96 19.43
N ILE A 33 -7.13 6.72 18.90
CA ILE A 33 -7.39 6.19 17.55
C ILE A 33 -7.95 7.26 16.64
N ALA A 34 -8.98 7.95 17.13
CA ALA A 34 -9.57 9.13 16.56
C ALA A 34 -8.64 10.34 16.71
N SER A 35 -7.44 10.17 17.29
CA SER A 35 -6.41 11.19 17.18
C SER A 35 -6.26 11.53 15.70
N LYS A 36 -6.64 12.76 15.37
CA LYS A 36 -6.68 13.34 14.02
C LYS A 36 -5.48 12.95 13.16
N VAL A 37 -4.33 12.87 13.82
CA VAL A 37 -3.03 12.50 13.30
C VAL A 37 -3.02 11.11 12.64
N VAL A 38 -3.66 10.09 13.21
CA VAL A 38 -3.54 8.71 12.70
C VAL A 38 -4.27 8.56 11.36
N LEU A 39 -5.54 8.98 11.28
CA LEU A 39 -6.34 8.80 10.07
C LEU A 39 -5.86 9.69 8.91
N GLU A 40 -5.51 10.95 9.21
CA GLU A 40 -4.92 11.86 8.23
C GLU A 40 -3.58 11.34 7.72
N ASN A 41 -2.74 10.77 8.59
CA ASN A 41 -1.49 10.15 8.16
C ASN A 41 -1.71 8.94 7.26
N ILE A 42 -2.70 8.09 7.55
CA ILE A 42 -3.02 6.94 6.67
C ILE A 42 -3.41 7.44 5.27
N PHE A 43 -4.28 8.45 5.18
CA PHE A 43 -4.65 9.03 3.89
C PHE A 43 -3.46 9.66 3.17
N ALA A 44 -2.67 10.48 3.86
CA ALA A 44 -1.50 11.14 3.30
C ALA A 44 -0.44 10.14 2.82
N LEU A 45 -0.16 9.09 3.60
CA LEU A 45 0.78 8.04 3.24
C LEU A 45 0.27 7.22 2.05
N THR A 46 -1.03 6.91 2.01
CA THR A 46 -1.64 6.20 0.88
C THR A 46 -1.52 7.02 -0.40
N GLN A 47 -1.91 8.30 -0.36
CA GLN A 47 -1.80 9.20 -1.49
C GLN A 47 -0.35 9.35 -1.96
N ARG A 48 0.58 9.61 -1.03
CA ARG A 48 2.01 9.74 -1.35
C ARG A 48 2.56 8.48 -2.01
N LEU A 49 2.14 7.29 -1.56
CA LEU A 49 2.54 6.04 -2.19
C LEU A 49 1.96 5.89 -3.61
N ILE A 50 0.71 6.32 -3.84
CA ILE A 50 0.10 6.35 -5.18
C ILE A 50 0.88 7.28 -6.12
N ASP A 51 1.33 8.42 -5.61
CA ASP A 51 2.04 9.45 -6.38
C ASP A 51 3.47 9.04 -6.71
N VAL A 52 4.19 8.40 -5.79
CA VAL A 52 5.58 7.93 -6.00
C VAL A 52 5.66 6.70 -6.89
N TYR A 53 4.58 5.90 -6.95
CA TYR A 53 4.57 4.61 -7.63
C TYR A 53 5.06 4.65 -9.10
N PRO A 54 4.55 5.55 -9.96
CA PRO A 54 4.95 5.59 -11.38
C PRO A 54 6.43 5.91 -11.57
N ASP A 55 6.95 6.87 -10.82
CA ASP A 55 8.35 7.29 -10.90
C ASP A 55 9.28 6.19 -10.36
N ALA A 56 8.89 5.55 -9.26
CA ALA A 56 9.62 4.42 -8.69
C ALA A 56 9.63 3.20 -9.63
N ILE A 57 8.52 2.89 -10.32
CA ILE A 57 8.50 1.85 -11.37
C ILE A 57 9.45 2.24 -12.50
N SER A 58 9.38 3.49 -12.99
CA SER A 58 10.20 3.93 -14.13
C SER A 58 11.69 3.92 -13.81
N ALA A 59 12.06 4.23 -12.56
CA ALA A 59 13.43 4.16 -12.09
C ALA A 59 13.90 2.72 -11.85
N ALA A 60 13.05 1.86 -11.28
CA ALA A 60 13.39 0.47 -10.98
C ALA A 60 13.41 -0.41 -12.23
N LEU A 61 12.49 -0.16 -13.14
CA LEU A 61 12.20 -0.97 -14.31
C LEU A 61 12.07 -0.02 -15.51
N PRO A 62 13.17 0.63 -15.93
CA PRO A 62 13.14 1.50 -17.10
C PRO A 62 12.62 0.71 -18.30
N PRO A 63 11.95 1.33 -19.28
CA PRO A 63 11.59 0.66 -20.52
C PRO A 63 12.87 0.23 -21.27
N ASP A 64 12.82 -0.86 -22.05
CA ASP A 64 13.88 -1.16 -23.00
C ASP A 64 13.85 -0.12 -24.12
N THR A 65 14.56 0.98 -23.91
CA THR A 65 15.04 1.79 -25.02
C THR A 65 16.08 0.92 -25.72
N GLY A 66 15.90 0.68 -27.02
CA GLY A 66 16.81 -0.13 -27.84
C GLY A 66 18.27 0.36 -27.80
N PRO A 67 19.14 -0.19 -28.66
CA PRO A 67 20.56 0.16 -28.63
C PRO A 67 20.76 1.69 -28.66
N PRO A 68 21.75 2.21 -27.90
CA PRO A 68 22.03 3.64 -27.88
C PRO A 68 22.21 4.16 -29.32
N PRO A 69 21.82 5.42 -29.60
CA PRO A 69 21.99 6.00 -30.92
C PRO A 69 23.44 5.84 -31.39
N ALA A 70 23.62 5.48 -32.67
CA ALA A 70 24.94 5.31 -33.27
C ALA A 70 25.80 6.56 -33.02
N CYS A 71 27.03 6.37 -32.55
CA CYS A 71 27.94 7.47 -32.31
C CYS A 71 28.47 8.00 -33.65
N ASP A 72 27.98 9.16 -34.09
CA ASP A 72 28.41 9.82 -35.32
C ASP A 72 29.74 10.61 -35.16
N ILE A 73 30.35 10.58 -33.97
CA ILE A 73 31.61 11.28 -33.68
C ILE A 73 32.79 10.42 -34.14
N GLN A 74 33.52 10.91 -35.14
CA GLN A 74 34.78 10.31 -35.60
C GLN A 74 35.84 10.38 -34.48
N ASP A 75 36.56 9.27 -34.25
CA ASP A 75 37.53 9.11 -33.16
C ASP A 75 36.96 9.27 -31.73
N CYS A 76 35.72 8.81 -31.51
CA CYS A 76 35.14 8.82 -30.16
C CYS A 76 35.92 7.91 -29.20
N THR A 77 36.02 8.33 -27.94
CA THR A 77 36.76 7.59 -26.91
C THR A 77 36.16 6.23 -26.58
N HIS A 78 34.91 5.95 -26.95
CA HIS A 78 34.27 4.63 -26.79
C HIS A 78 34.71 3.61 -27.86
N SER A 79 35.39 4.06 -28.92
CA SER A 79 35.95 3.20 -29.99
C SER A 79 37.44 2.92 -29.81
N LEU A 80 38.07 3.47 -28.77
CA LEU A 80 39.48 3.25 -28.47
C LEU A 80 39.66 1.88 -27.81
N GLU A 81 40.17 0.89 -28.55
CA GLU A 81 40.62 -0.37 -27.96
C GLU A 81 41.90 -0.12 -27.13
N LEU A 82 41.74 0.10 -25.83
CA LEU A 82 42.86 0.15 -24.90
C LEU A 82 43.38 -1.29 -24.67
N PRO A 83 44.71 -1.52 -24.72
CA PRO A 83 45.25 -2.82 -24.37
C PRO A 83 44.94 -3.11 -22.88
N PRO A 84 44.42 -4.30 -22.55
CA PRO A 84 43.92 -4.59 -21.22
C PRO A 84 45.05 -4.47 -20.18
N PRO A 85 44.88 -3.66 -19.12
CA PRO A 85 45.83 -3.61 -18.03
C PRO A 85 45.91 -4.97 -17.32
N PRO A 86 47.11 -5.51 -17.05
CA PRO A 86 47.25 -6.82 -16.40
C PRO A 86 46.59 -6.81 -15.02
N GLY A 87 45.61 -7.69 -14.81
CA GLY A 87 44.87 -7.84 -13.55
C GLY A 87 43.47 -7.21 -13.51
N LEU A 88 43.07 -6.44 -14.53
CA LEU A 88 41.73 -5.81 -14.60
C LEU A 88 40.79 -6.45 -15.63
N ASN A 89 41.22 -7.52 -16.31
CA ASN A 89 40.45 -8.25 -17.33
C ASN A 89 39.05 -8.71 -16.86
N GLU A 90 38.90 -9.08 -15.58
CA GLU A 90 37.62 -9.53 -15.03
C GLU A 90 36.64 -8.35 -14.89
N ILE A 91 37.17 -7.17 -14.54
CA ILE A 91 36.41 -5.92 -14.38
C ILE A 91 36.06 -5.35 -15.77
N GLU A 92 37.00 -5.38 -16.72
CA GLU A 92 36.73 -4.99 -18.12
C GLU A 92 35.71 -5.91 -18.79
N LYS A 93 35.72 -7.22 -18.56
CA LYS A 93 34.68 -8.12 -19.08
C LYS A 93 33.30 -7.84 -18.47
N GLN A 94 33.26 -7.46 -17.19
CA GLN A 94 32.02 -7.03 -16.54
C GLN A 94 31.51 -5.70 -17.10
N ILE A 95 32.41 -4.75 -17.39
CA ILE A 95 32.08 -3.41 -17.91
C ILE A 95 31.77 -3.44 -19.42
N ALA A 96 32.53 -4.19 -20.24
CA ALA A 96 32.25 -4.35 -21.67
C ALA A 96 30.96 -5.14 -21.93
N GLY A 97 30.51 -5.94 -20.95
CA GLY A 97 29.17 -6.55 -20.95
C GLY A 97 28.03 -5.60 -20.58
N GLN A 98 28.33 -4.40 -20.06
CA GLN A 98 27.37 -3.38 -19.63
C GLN A 98 26.93 -2.40 -20.74
N ASP A 99 27.38 -2.56 -21.98
CA ASP A 99 26.85 -1.83 -23.16
C ASP A 99 25.39 -2.19 -23.51
N LYS A 100 24.67 -2.84 -22.58
CA LYS A 100 23.28 -3.27 -22.70
C LYS A 100 22.41 -2.34 -21.84
N ALA A 101 21.16 -2.19 -22.29
CA ALA A 101 20.11 -1.38 -21.67
C ALA A 101 20.16 -1.32 -20.13
N PRO A 102 19.76 -0.19 -19.51
CA PRO A 102 19.86 0.00 -18.07
C PRO A 102 19.30 -1.18 -17.30
N LYS A 103 20.16 -1.80 -16.47
CA LYS A 103 19.83 -3.00 -15.68
C LYS A 103 18.69 -2.67 -14.70
N ALA A 104 17.70 -3.55 -14.63
CA ALA A 104 16.58 -3.40 -13.71
C ALA A 104 17.06 -3.36 -12.25
N ASP A 105 16.64 -2.35 -11.49
CA ASP A 105 16.85 -2.27 -10.06
C ASP A 105 15.70 -3.00 -9.32
N LEU A 106 15.85 -4.31 -9.20
CA LEU A 106 14.91 -5.18 -8.51
C LEU A 106 14.86 -4.90 -7.00
N THR A 107 15.91 -4.28 -6.42
CA THR A 107 15.91 -3.90 -5.01
C THR A 107 14.94 -2.74 -4.79
N LEU A 108 14.96 -1.72 -5.65
CA LEU A 108 14.01 -0.61 -5.59
C LEU A 108 12.56 -1.10 -5.77
N ALA A 109 12.33 -2.06 -6.67
CA ALA A 109 11.02 -2.69 -6.82
C ALA A 109 10.55 -3.42 -5.54
N SER A 110 11.43 -4.16 -4.87
CA SER A 110 11.14 -4.79 -3.58
C SER A 110 10.88 -3.79 -2.45
N VAL A 111 11.59 -2.66 -2.42
CA VAL A 111 11.35 -1.58 -1.45
C VAL A 111 9.96 -0.99 -1.67
N LEU A 112 9.59 -0.70 -2.92
CA LEU A 112 8.26 -0.20 -3.27
C LEU A 112 7.14 -1.15 -2.83
N ALA A 113 7.30 -2.45 -3.12
CA ALA A 113 6.37 -3.49 -2.65
C ALA A 113 6.30 -3.55 -1.11
N SER A 114 7.42 -3.37 -0.43
CA SER A 114 7.49 -3.36 1.05
C SER A 114 6.79 -2.15 1.66
N CYS A 115 6.94 -0.96 1.06
CA CYS A 115 6.21 0.24 1.47
C CYS A 115 4.69 0.03 1.37
N HIS A 116 4.23 -0.58 0.29
CA HIS A 116 2.82 -0.95 0.11
C HIS A 116 2.38 -1.97 1.16
N ALA A 117 3.14 -3.04 1.38
CA ALA A 117 2.81 -4.04 2.40
C ALA A 117 2.69 -3.41 3.80
N ARG A 118 3.58 -2.47 4.15
CA ARG A 118 3.55 -1.77 5.43
C ARG A 118 2.30 -0.91 5.59
N LEU A 119 1.87 -0.24 4.53
CA LEU A 119 0.61 0.49 4.54
C LEU A 119 -0.59 -0.45 4.80
N LEU A 120 -0.59 -1.64 4.19
CA LEU A 120 -1.62 -2.64 4.46
C LEU A 120 -1.58 -3.14 5.92
N ASP A 121 -0.39 -3.29 6.53
CA ASP A 121 -0.29 -3.61 7.97
C ASP A 121 -1.00 -2.55 8.83
N LEU A 122 -0.78 -1.27 8.54
CA LEU A 122 -1.41 -0.16 9.25
C LEU A 122 -2.94 -0.17 9.09
N LEU A 123 -3.41 -0.51 7.89
CA LEU A 123 -4.85 -0.65 7.61
C LEU A 123 -5.47 -1.84 8.31
N ASP A 124 -4.78 -2.97 8.42
CA ASP A 124 -5.25 -4.11 9.20
C ASP A 124 -5.41 -3.75 10.67
N CYS A 125 -4.44 -3.01 11.25
CA CYS A 125 -4.57 -2.46 12.60
C CYS A 125 -5.79 -1.52 12.71
N PHE A 126 -6.01 -0.66 11.72
CA PHE A 126 -7.17 0.22 11.68
C PHE A 126 -8.49 -0.55 11.59
N PHE A 127 -8.58 -1.64 10.82
CA PHE A 127 -9.83 -2.42 10.73
C PHE A 127 -10.14 -3.22 11.98
N LEU A 128 -9.12 -3.80 12.64
CA LEU A 128 -9.29 -4.46 13.94
C LEU A 128 -9.95 -3.53 14.95
N LEU A 129 -9.61 -2.26 14.84
CA LEU A 129 -9.99 -1.20 15.74
C LEU A 129 -11.39 -0.68 15.47
N VAL A 130 -11.71 -0.40 14.20
CA VAL A 130 -13.07 -0.12 13.75
C VAL A 130 -14.01 -1.25 14.16
N THR A 131 -13.59 -2.50 13.96
CA THR A 131 -14.36 -3.69 14.36
C THR A 131 -14.54 -3.75 15.88
N SER A 132 -13.53 -3.40 16.66
CA SER A 132 -13.59 -3.36 18.12
C SER A 132 -14.55 -2.28 18.61
N CYS A 133 -14.45 -1.06 18.09
CA CYS A 133 -15.37 0.04 18.38
C CYS A 133 -16.81 -0.36 18.04
N LEU A 134 -17.02 -0.98 16.88
CA LEU A 134 -18.34 -1.39 16.46
C LEU A 134 -18.95 -2.47 17.37
N ARG A 135 -18.15 -3.45 17.80
CA ARG A 135 -18.60 -4.46 18.78
C ARG A 135 -19.00 -3.84 20.11
N LEU A 136 -18.26 -2.81 20.55
CA LEU A 136 -18.57 -2.08 21.78
C LEU A 136 -19.88 -1.31 21.66
N THR A 137 -20.15 -0.64 20.54
CA THR A 137 -21.44 0.01 20.27
C THR A 137 -22.58 -1.02 20.34
N VAL A 138 -22.44 -2.18 19.69
CA VAL A 138 -23.49 -3.22 19.67
C VAL A 138 -23.72 -3.86 21.04
N ALA A 139 -22.68 -3.95 21.87
CA ALA A 139 -22.75 -4.50 23.21
C ALA A 139 -23.26 -3.48 24.25
N SER A 140 -23.40 -2.20 23.87
CA SER A 140 -23.88 -1.13 24.75
C SER A 140 -25.36 -1.36 25.12
N PRO A 141 -25.73 -1.31 26.42
CA PRO A 141 -27.09 -1.59 26.86
C PRO A 141 -28.16 -0.67 26.25
N ASP A 142 -27.77 0.57 25.90
CA ASP A 142 -28.66 1.55 25.27
C ASP A 142 -28.47 1.64 23.75
N GLY A 143 -27.56 0.84 23.17
CA GLY A 143 -27.18 0.93 21.75
C GLY A 143 -26.61 2.29 21.35
N ARG A 144 -26.30 3.16 22.32
CA ARG A 144 -25.77 4.49 22.07
C ARG A 144 -24.33 4.38 21.61
N ASP A 145 -24.03 5.11 20.55
CA ASP A 145 -22.65 5.34 20.16
C ASP A 145 -21.92 6.08 21.28
N PRO A 146 -20.68 5.66 21.60
CA PRO A 146 -19.80 6.42 22.47
C PRO A 146 -19.69 7.86 21.98
N GLU A 147 -19.69 8.86 22.87
CA GLU A 147 -19.52 10.24 22.43
C GLU A 147 -18.10 10.45 21.88
N PHE A 148 -18.01 10.53 20.55
CA PHE A 148 -16.76 10.73 19.83
C PHE A 148 -16.47 12.23 19.64
N SER A 149 -15.34 12.69 20.20
CA SER A 149 -14.67 13.92 19.76
C SER A 149 -13.67 13.61 18.64
N GLY A 150 -14.16 13.11 17.51
CA GLY A 150 -13.35 12.96 16.30
C GLY A 150 -13.04 14.32 15.68
N PRO A 151 -11.95 14.44 14.90
CA PRO A 151 -11.67 15.66 14.15
C PRO A 151 -12.82 16.01 13.21
N GLU A 152 -13.19 17.29 13.18
CA GLU A 152 -14.18 17.80 12.24
C GLU A 152 -13.65 17.61 10.82
N MET A 153 -14.30 16.75 10.04
CA MET A 153 -13.98 16.62 8.62
C MET A 153 -14.41 17.90 7.91
N ARG A 154 -13.51 18.49 7.11
CA ARG A 154 -13.79 19.74 6.41
C ARG A 154 -13.37 19.62 4.95
N VAL A 155 -14.27 20.00 4.05
CA VAL A 155 -13.99 20.10 2.61
C VAL A 155 -14.21 21.56 2.21
N GLY A 156 -13.12 22.34 2.20
CA GLY A 156 -13.19 23.78 2.01
C GLY A 156 -13.94 24.46 3.16
N SER A 157 -15.09 25.09 2.87
CA SER A 157 -15.98 25.69 3.88
C SER A 157 -17.02 24.72 4.44
N PHE A 158 -17.20 23.55 3.82
CA PHE A 158 -18.22 22.58 4.20
C PHE A 158 -17.75 21.66 5.34
N VAL A 159 -18.61 21.50 6.35
CA VAL A 159 -18.46 20.52 7.43
C VAL A 159 -19.64 19.56 7.34
N PRO A 160 -19.42 18.27 7.05
CA PRO A 160 -20.50 17.29 7.06
C PRO A 160 -20.96 16.98 8.49
N PRO A 161 -22.23 16.58 8.67
CA PRO A 161 -22.69 15.97 9.91
C PRO A 161 -21.79 14.78 10.32
N LYS A 162 -21.60 14.55 11.62
CA LYS A 162 -20.69 13.50 12.14
C LYS A 162 -20.93 12.12 11.52
N ALA A 163 -22.19 11.71 11.38
CA ALA A 163 -22.55 10.43 10.76
C ALA A 163 -22.11 10.35 9.28
N ALA A 164 -22.32 11.43 8.52
CA ALA A 164 -21.87 11.51 7.13
C ALA A 164 -20.34 11.58 7.02
N ALA A 165 -19.65 12.21 7.98
CA ALA A 165 -18.20 12.34 7.97
C ALA A 165 -17.48 10.99 7.99
N ILE A 166 -17.95 10.03 8.80
CA ILE A 166 -17.35 8.69 8.89
C ILE A 166 -17.55 7.92 7.58
N SER A 167 -18.77 7.95 7.02
CA SER A 167 -19.05 7.31 5.72
C SER A 167 -18.21 7.92 4.59
N MET A 168 -18.04 9.24 4.58
CA MET A 168 -17.17 9.92 3.61
C MET A 168 -15.70 9.53 3.78
N GLN A 169 -15.19 9.41 5.00
CA GLN A 169 -13.82 8.96 5.26
C GLN A 169 -13.57 7.53 4.78
N ILE A 170 -14.51 6.61 5.01
CA ILE A 170 -14.40 5.23 4.53
C ILE A 170 -14.51 5.16 3.00
N CYS A 171 -15.38 5.96 2.39
CA CYS A 171 -15.47 6.08 0.93
C CYS A 171 -14.15 6.61 0.33
N LEU A 172 -13.56 7.65 0.93
CA LEU A 172 -12.26 8.17 0.53
C LEU A 172 -11.16 7.10 0.68
N LEU A 173 -11.14 6.37 1.79
CA LEU A 173 -10.18 5.27 2.01
C LEU A 173 -10.28 4.22 0.90
N LYS A 174 -11.51 3.81 0.57
CA LYS A 174 -11.78 2.86 -0.51
C LYS A 174 -11.27 3.38 -1.84
N HIS A 175 -11.55 4.64 -2.16
CA HIS A 175 -11.10 5.26 -3.40
C HIS A 175 -9.57 5.24 -3.53
N LEU A 176 -8.86 5.63 -2.46
CA LEU A 176 -7.40 5.57 -2.42
C LEU A 176 -6.88 4.14 -2.55
N MET A 177 -7.54 3.16 -1.92
CA MET A 177 -7.17 1.76 -2.05
C MET A 177 -7.33 1.24 -3.47
N VAL A 178 -8.43 1.56 -4.15
CA VAL A 178 -8.62 1.23 -5.57
C VAL A 178 -7.53 1.84 -6.44
N GLY A 179 -7.19 3.12 -6.22
CA GLY A 179 -6.09 3.78 -6.92
C GLY A 179 -4.76 3.06 -6.73
N LEU A 180 -4.46 2.68 -5.50
CA LEU A 180 -3.23 1.95 -5.17
C LEU A 180 -3.20 0.52 -5.73
N SER A 181 -4.36 -0.15 -5.83
CA SER A 181 -4.50 -1.43 -6.56
C SER A 181 -4.10 -1.28 -8.03
N GLY A 182 -4.56 -0.21 -8.68
CA GLY A 182 -4.18 0.12 -10.05
C GLY A 182 -2.67 0.30 -10.21
N ARG A 183 -2.02 0.98 -9.25
CA ARG A 183 -0.55 1.13 -9.24
C ARG A 183 0.19 -0.20 -9.05
N LEU A 184 -0.32 -1.07 -8.17
CA LEU A 184 0.23 -2.41 -7.97
C LEU A 184 0.15 -3.26 -9.24
N ALA A 185 -0.96 -3.14 -9.99
CA ALA A 185 -1.08 -3.81 -11.29
C ALA A 185 -0.04 -3.29 -12.30
N SER A 186 0.27 -1.99 -12.29
CA SER A 186 1.36 -1.43 -13.10
C SER A 186 2.73 -2.01 -12.74
N LEU A 187 3.00 -2.25 -11.45
CA LEU A 187 4.23 -2.95 -11.02
C LEU A 187 4.28 -4.34 -11.63
N GLY A 188 3.20 -5.10 -11.51
CA GLY A 188 3.10 -6.46 -12.03
C GLY A 188 3.40 -6.51 -13.53
N ALA A 189 2.80 -5.60 -14.30
CA ALA A 189 3.04 -5.48 -15.74
C ALA A 189 4.51 -5.16 -16.06
N ALA A 190 5.12 -4.21 -15.35
CA ALA A 190 6.51 -3.84 -15.54
C ALA A 190 7.47 -5.00 -15.22
N VAL A 191 7.26 -5.69 -14.09
CA VAL A 191 8.07 -6.85 -13.69
C VAL A 191 7.93 -7.99 -14.71
N SER A 192 6.71 -8.30 -15.15
CA SER A 192 6.48 -9.34 -16.17
C SER A 192 7.12 -9.02 -17.51
N SER A 193 7.15 -7.76 -17.92
CA SER A 193 7.83 -7.34 -19.15
C SER A 193 9.35 -7.54 -19.11
N ARG A 194 9.95 -7.42 -17.91
CA ARG A 194 11.39 -7.58 -17.69
C ARG A 194 11.81 -9.02 -17.40
N ALA A 195 10.93 -9.84 -16.81
CA ALA A 195 11.24 -11.22 -16.45
C ALA A 195 11.72 -12.07 -17.64
N GLY A 196 11.19 -11.85 -18.85
CA GLY A 196 11.64 -12.56 -20.05
C GLY A 196 13.07 -12.26 -20.52
N GLY A 197 13.71 -11.21 -19.99
CA GLY A 197 15.09 -10.83 -20.29
C GLY A 197 16.11 -11.18 -19.21
N LEU A 198 15.68 -11.71 -18.05
CA LEU A 198 16.50 -11.91 -16.85
C LEU A 198 16.92 -13.38 -16.62
N ASP A 199 16.51 -14.31 -17.48
CA ASP A 199 16.80 -15.76 -17.36
C ASP A 199 18.28 -16.15 -17.58
N GLY A 200 19.13 -15.21 -18.03
CA GLY A 200 20.54 -15.47 -18.38
C GLY A 200 21.58 -14.92 -17.40
N ASP A 201 21.19 -14.05 -16.47
CA ASP A 201 22.11 -13.38 -15.52
C ASP A 201 21.69 -13.73 -14.09
N GLY A 202 22.59 -13.65 -13.10
CA GLY A 202 22.35 -14.05 -11.69
C GLY A 202 21.14 -13.40 -10.98
N ASP A 203 20.43 -12.53 -11.68
CA ASP A 203 19.24 -11.77 -11.29
C ASP A 203 17.92 -12.55 -11.39
N GLY A 204 17.89 -13.70 -12.06
CA GLY A 204 16.65 -14.50 -12.22
C GLY A 204 15.97 -14.86 -10.88
N MET A 205 16.76 -15.13 -9.83
CA MET A 205 16.21 -15.39 -8.49
C MET A 205 15.59 -14.13 -7.86
N GLN A 206 16.22 -12.96 -8.03
CA GLN A 206 15.68 -11.70 -7.52
C GLN A 206 14.39 -11.32 -8.27
N ALA A 207 14.35 -11.52 -9.58
CA ALA A 207 13.17 -11.26 -10.39
C ALA A 207 12.00 -12.13 -9.92
N GLN A 208 12.26 -13.41 -9.68
CA GLN A 208 11.28 -14.35 -9.13
C GLN A 208 10.79 -13.92 -7.74
N ILE A 209 11.66 -13.40 -6.87
CA ILE A 209 11.27 -12.87 -5.56
C ILE A 209 10.31 -11.69 -5.73
N VAL A 210 10.62 -10.72 -6.60
CA VAL A 210 9.75 -9.56 -6.85
C VAL A 210 8.40 -9.99 -7.42
N ILE A 211 8.37 -10.97 -8.33
CA ILE A 211 7.11 -11.54 -8.85
C ILE A 211 6.26 -12.13 -7.73
N LEU A 212 6.86 -12.94 -6.85
CA LEU A 212 6.16 -13.55 -5.71
C LEU A 212 5.68 -12.48 -4.72
N GLN A 213 6.50 -11.47 -4.43
CA GLN A 213 6.12 -10.34 -3.59
C GLN A 213 4.89 -9.62 -4.15
N HIS A 214 4.89 -9.31 -5.45
CA HIS A 214 3.74 -8.72 -6.13
C HIS A 214 2.49 -9.61 -6.01
N GLN A 215 2.60 -10.92 -6.26
CA GLN A 215 1.46 -11.83 -6.17
C GLN A 215 0.87 -11.91 -4.75
N MET A 216 1.73 -12.02 -3.72
CA MET A 216 1.30 -12.01 -2.33
C MET A 216 0.62 -10.69 -1.96
N LEU A 217 1.23 -9.58 -2.37
CA LEU A 217 0.72 -8.24 -2.10
C LEU A 217 -0.63 -7.99 -2.78
N THR A 218 -0.82 -8.45 -4.02
CA THR A 218 -2.10 -8.33 -4.74
C THR A 218 -3.23 -9.08 -4.04
N LYS A 219 -2.97 -10.32 -3.59
CA LYS A 219 -3.96 -11.09 -2.82
C LYS A 219 -4.32 -10.38 -1.52
N ARG A 220 -3.32 -9.90 -0.79
CA ARG A 220 -3.51 -9.18 0.47
C ARG A 220 -4.27 -7.87 0.27
N HIS A 221 -3.92 -7.10 -0.75
CA HIS A 221 -4.60 -5.86 -1.11
C HIS A 221 -6.09 -6.11 -1.41
N SER A 222 -6.39 -7.14 -2.20
CA SER A 222 -7.77 -7.51 -2.51
C SER A 222 -8.58 -7.85 -1.24
N SER A 223 -7.97 -8.60 -0.31
CA SER A 223 -8.59 -8.88 1.00
C SER A 223 -8.84 -7.60 1.81
N CYS A 224 -7.86 -6.70 1.86
CA CYS A 224 -7.93 -5.42 2.55
C CYS A 224 -9.07 -4.55 1.98
N LEU A 225 -9.18 -4.46 0.65
CA LEU A 225 -10.27 -3.75 -0.04
C LEU A 225 -11.65 -4.38 0.25
N GLY A 226 -11.70 -5.70 0.39
CA GLY A 226 -12.91 -6.42 0.83
C GLY A 226 -13.34 -6.03 2.25
N HIS A 227 -12.40 -5.84 3.17
CA HIS A 227 -12.69 -5.35 4.52
C HIS A 227 -13.24 -3.92 4.49
N VAL A 228 -12.63 -3.01 3.73
CA VAL A 228 -13.13 -1.63 3.56
C VAL A 228 -14.56 -1.64 3.02
N SER A 229 -14.81 -2.44 1.98
CA SER A 229 -16.14 -2.54 1.37
C SER A 229 -17.18 -3.10 2.35
N THR A 230 -16.79 -4.04 3.21
CA THR A 230 -17.67 -4.58 4.25
C THR A 230 -18.01 -3.53 5.32
N ILE A 231 -17.04 -2.71 5.72
CA ILE A 231 -17.23 -1.60 6.67
C ILE A 231 -18.12 -0.53 6.04
N GLU A 232 -17.88 -0.16 4.79
CA GLU A 232 -18.70 0.80 4.04
C GLU A 232 -20.15 0.33 3.94
N ASP A 233 -20.39 -0.91 3.47
CA ASP A 233 -21.71 -1.52 3.39
C ASP A 233 -22.42 -1.55 4.76
N PHE A 234 -21.65 -1.79 5.81
CA PHE A 234 -22.16 -1.77 7.18
C PHE A 234 -22.63 -0.35 7.55
N LEU A 235 -21.76 0.65 7.40
CA LEU A 235 -22.07 2.04 7.75
C LEU A 235 -23.26 2.60 6.94
N MET A 236 -23.33 2.27 5.65
CA MET A 236 -24.44 2.71 4.79
C MET A 236 -25.78 2.05 5.15
N ARG A 237 -25.76 0.89 5.80
CA ARG A 237 -26.97 0.21 6.33
C ARG A 237 -27.24 0.55 7.78
N PHE A 238 -26.27 1.15 8.46
CA PHE A 238 -26.36 1.59 9.84
C PHE A 238 -26.96 3.00 9.96
N ASP A 239 -27.67 3.48 8.92
CA ASP A 239 -28.42 4.73 9.01
C ASP A 239 -29.42 4.63 10.18
N THR A 240 -29.13 5.50 11.15
CA THR A 240 -29.68 5.58 12.51
C THR A 240 -31.09 6.13 12.50
N ASN A 241 -32.01 5.45 13.20
CA ASN A 241 -33.11 6.14 13.89
C ASN A 241 -32.54 7.15 14.90
#